data_AF-A0A363NTE1-F1
#
_entry.id   AF-A0A363NTE1-F1
#
_cell.length_a   1.000
_cell.length_b   1.000
_cell.length_c   1.000
_cell.angle_alpha   90.00
_cell.angle_beta   90.00
_cell.angle_gamma   90.00
#
_symmetry.space_group_name_H-M   'P 1'
#
loop_
_entity.id
_entity.type
_entity.pdbx_description
1 polymer ?
#
loop_
_entity_poly.entity_id
_entity_poly.type
_entity_poly.pdbx_seq_one_letter_code
_entity_poly.pdbx_strand_id
1 'polypeptide(L)'
;MKIHIVSDLHREFGYNDFNLRVADVLVLAGDIDLGVKGIHWLKSLSLDIPIIYVLGNHEYYKGAYPKTLFKIQDAASNSNIHVLENESLEIDHVCFHGCTLWTDFSLNGNPAVYGSLCQNRMNDYKKIRLGDNYAKLRSIDTFKIHQTSRQWLEKSLSTSQAKHDIVVTHHAPSIQSLPTKYLDDPISAAYVSDMEDFIVKYQPSYWIHGHVHTPVNYKIGSTEIICNPHGYINEAYNGFNNNLIIEI
;
A
#
# COMPACT_ATOMS: atom_id res chain seq x y z
N MET A 1 9.68 19.42 3.38
CA MET A 1 9.89 18.06 3.93
C MET A 1 10.37 17.15 2.80
N LYS A 2 11.46 16.41 3.00
CA LYS A 2 11.96 15.36 2.11
C LYS A 2 11.37 14.02 2.51
N ILE A 3 10.70 13.35 1.58
CA ILE A 3 10.05 12.05 1.83
C ILE A 3 10.65 11.00 0.91
N HIS A 4 11.27 9.97 1.49
CA HIS A 4 11.78 8.81 0.74
C HIS A 4 10.65 7.78 0.58
N ILE A 5 10.43 7.30 -0.63
CA ILE A 5 9.33 6.40 -0.97
C ILE A 5 9.87 5.04 -1.43
N VAL A 6 9.40 3.97 -0.79
CA VAL A 6 9.75 2.59 -1.13
C VAL A 6 8.53 1.67 -0.96
N SER A 7 8.39 0.66 -1.82
CA SER A 7 7.42 -0.43 -1.65
C SER A 7 7.94 -1.74 -2.24
N ASP A 8 7.24 -2.85 -1.96
CA ASP A 8 7.45 -4.15 -2.61
C ASP A 8 8.89 -4.64 -2.50
N LEU A 9 9.53 -4.45 -1.34
CA LEU A 9 10.90 -4.91 -1.08
C LEU A 9 11.00 -6.43 -1.00
N HIS A 10 9.91 -7.10 -0.62
CA HIS A 10 9.78 -8.55 -0.70
C HIS A 10 10.94 -9.31 -0.05
N ARG A 11 11.32 -8.86 1.15
CA ARG A 11 12.50 -9.36 1.87
C ARG A 11 12.43 -10.85 2.21
N GLU A 12 11.24 -11.45 2.14
CA GLU A 12 11.03 -12.88 2.30
C GLU A 12 11.58 -13.74 1.16
N PHE A 13 11.91 -13.13 0.02
CA PHE A 13 12.54 -13.80 -1.12
C PHE A 13 14.04 -13.50 -1.25
N GLY A 14 14.56 -12.51 -0.54
CA GLY A 14 15.99 -12.17 -0.55
C GLY A 14 16.26 -10.79 0.05
N TYR A 15 17.53 -10.47 0.27
CA TYR A 15 17.95 -9.19 0.84
C TYR A 15 18.77 -8.39 -0.17
N ASN A 16 18.44 -7.12 -0.31
CA ASN A 16 19.25 -6.13 -1.00
C ASN A 16 19.60 -5.00 -0.01
N ASP A 17 20.78 -4.39 -0.19
CA ASP A 17 21.19 -3.22 0.57
C ASP A 17 20.49 -1.97 0.02
N PHE A 18 19.63 -1.37 0.84
CA PHE A 18 18.92 -0.14 0.51
C PHE A 18 19.51 1.02 1.30
N ASN A 19 19.75 2.15 0.64
CA ASN A 19 20.26 3.33 1.33
C ASN A 19 19.08 4.19 1.79
N LEU A 20 18.57 3.89 2.98
CA LEU A 20 17.37 4.54 3.52
C LEU A 20 17.69 5.83 4.30
N ARG A 21 18.93 6.33 4.28
CA ARG A 21 19.42 7.38 5.20
C ARG A 21 19.36 8.82 4.67
N VAL A 22 18.44 9.15 3.76
CA VAL A 22 18.47 10.45 3.05
C VAL A 22 17.10 11.14 2.96
N ALA A 23 16.33 11.22 4.05
CA ALA A 23 15.06 11.97 4.07
C ALA A 23 14.66 12.40 5.49
N ASP A 24 13.66 13.27 5.58
CA ASP A 24 13.03 13.68 6.84
C ASP A 24 11.99 12.62 7.31
N VAL A 25 11.34 11.94 6.35
CA VAL A 25 10.37 10.86 6.59
C VAL A 25 10.61 9.72 5.58
N LEU A 26 10.45 8.47 6.02
CA LEU A 26 10.43 7.28 5.17
C LEU A 26 8.99 6.77 5.02
N VAL A 27 8.52 6.57 3.79
CA VAL A 27 7.22 5.96 3.48
C VAL A 27 7.44 4.58 2.87
N LEU A 28 6.82 3.58 3.49
CA LEU A 28 6.78 2.18 3.06
C LEU A 28 5.36 1.81 2.64
N ALA A 29 5.12 1.69 1.33
CA ALA A 29 3.79 1.45 0.76
C ALA A 29 3.51 -0.05 0.50
N GLY A 30 3.76 -0.87 1.52
CA GLY A 30 3.42 -2.29 1.56
C GLY A 30 4.44 -3.25 0.95
N ASP A 31 4.23 -4.54 1.23
CA ASP A 31 5.03 -5.68 0.74
C ASP A 31 6.53 -5.56 1.05
N ILE A 32 6.84 -5.20 2.29
CA ILE A 32 8.20 -5.08 2.81
C ILE A 32 8.74 -6.44 3.29
N ASP A 33 7.98 -7.15 4.14
CA ASP A 33 8.33 -8.49 4.63
C ASP A 33 7.10 -9.16 5.30
N LEU A 34 7.17 -10.47 5.52
CA LEU A 34 6.09 -11.24 6.14
C LEU A 34 5.88 -10.89 7.63
N GLY A 35 4.64 -10.57 7.99
CA GLY A 35 4.23 -10.35 9.38
C GLY A 35 5.09 -9.30 10.08
N VAL A 36 5.57 -9.62 11.29
CA VAL A 36 6.36 -8.69 12.12
C VAL A 36 7.80 -8.49 11.64
N LYS A 37 8.26 -9.25 10.63
CA LYS A 37 9.67 -9.22 10.20
C LYS A 37 10.10 -7.86 9.65
N GLY A 38 9.20 -7.18 8.93
CA GLY A 38 9.45 -5.83 8.43
C GLY A 38 9.75 -4.85 9.57
N ILE A 39 9.00 -4.93 10.66
CA ILE A 39 9.23 -4.11 11.86
C ILE A 39 10.58 -4.40 12.50
N HIS A 40 10.94 -5.67 12.68
CA HIS A 40 12.25 -6.03 13.25
C HIS A 40 13.41 -5.53 12.39
N TRP A 41 13.27 -5.65 11.06
CA TRP A 41 14.25 -5.11 10.14
C TRP A 41 14.36 -3.59 10.27
N LEU A 42 13.26 -2.85 10.22
CA LEU A 42 13.28 -1.39 10.36
C LEU A 42 13.91 -0.94 11.68
N LYS A 43 13.59 -1.61 12.80
CA LYS A 43 14.23 -1.35 14.10
C LYS A 43 15.75 -1.57 14.07
N SER A 44 16.22 -2.58 13.34
CA SER A 44 17.66 -2.87 13.20
C SER A 44 18.45 -1.83 12.41
N LEU A 45 17.77 -1.02 11.58
CA LEU A 45 18.43 0.06 10.82
C LEU A 45 18.80 1.26 11.71
N SER A 46 18.15 1.37 12.88
CA SER A 46 18.32 2.46 13.84
C SER A 46 18.24 3.83 13.15
N LEU A 47 17.18 4.02 12.36
CA LEU A 47 16.88 5.31 11.74
C LEU A 47 16.22 6.21 12.78
N ASP A 48 16.64 7.47 12.88
CA ASP A 48 16.10 8.46 13.83
C ASP A 48 15.01 9.36 13.20
N ILE A 49 14.40 8.91 12.10
CA ILE A 49 13.35 9.64 11.36
C ILE A 49 12.01 8.92 11.44
N PRO A 50 10.85 9.60 11.39
CA PRO A 50 9.55 8.93 11.33
C PRO A 50 9.44 8.00 10.12
N ILE A 51 8.86 6.82 10.35
CA ILE A 51 8.59 5.82 9.30
C ILE A 51 7.09 5.61 9.20
N ILE A 52 6.50 5.97 8.07
CA ILE A 52 5.11 5.68 7.73
C ILE A 52 5.07 4.32 7.06
N TYR A 53 4.31 3.38 7.61
CA TYR A 53 4.25 2.02 7.11
C TYR A 53 2.80 1.58 6.87
N VAL A 54 2.44 1.43 5.60
CA VAL A 54 1.20 0.77 5.17
C VAL A 54 1.53 -0.66 4.82
N LEU A 55 0.68 -1.61 5.24
CA LEU A 55 0.87 -3.02 4.92
C LEU A 55 0.41 -3.29 3.48
N GLY A 56 1.07 -4.24 2.83
CA GLY A 56 0.59 -4.86 1.61
C GLY A 56 -0.05 -6.22 1.91
N ASN A 57 -0.33 -6.99 0.86
CA ASN A 57 -0.94 -8.31 1.00
C ASN A 57 0.06 -9.35 1.54
N HIS A 58 1.36 -9.20 1.28
CA HIS A 58 2.39 -10.13 1.73
C HIS A 58 2.64 -10.08 3.24
N GLU A 59 2.47 -8.94 3.90
CA GLU A 59 2.52 -8.88 5.37
C GLU A 59 1.53 -9.87 6.02
N TYR A 60 0.37 -10.09 5.38
CA TYR A 60 -0.67 -11.01 5.84
C TYR A 60 -0.44 -12.49 5.45
N TYR A 61 0.52 -12.80 4.57
CA TYR A 61 0.75 -14.19 4.14
C TYR A 61 1.15 -15.09 5.31
N LYS A 62 0.54 -16.27 5.38
CA LYS A 62 0.62 -17.22 6.51
C LYS A 62 0.03 -16.68 7.82
N GLY A 63 -0.63 -15.53 7.77
CA GLY A 63 -1.31 -14.88 8.88
C GLY A 63 -2.83 -14.87 8.73
N ALA A 64 -3.48 -14.01 9.51
CA ALA A 64 -4.92 -13.81 9.47
C ALA A 64 -5.27 -12.32 9.54
N TYR A 65 -6.19 -11.86 8.70
CA TYR A 65 -6.75 -10.52 8.80
C TYR A 65 -7.88 -10.47 9.86
N PRO A 66 -7.95 -9.46 10.74
CA PRO A 66 -6.97 -8.38 10.97
C PRO A 66 -5.92 -8.74 12.04
N LYS A 67 -5.89 -9.97 12.58
CA LYS A 67 -4.98 -10.38 13.67
C LYS A 67 -3.50 -10.09 13.40
N THR A 68 -3.04 -10.25 12.16
CA THR A 68 -1.66 -9.95 11.76
C THR A 68 -1.36 -8.45 11.84
N LEU A 69 -2.30 -7.58 11.45
CA LEU A 69 -2.15 -6.13 11.60
C LEU A 69 -1.88 -5.76 13.06
N PHE A 70 -2.70 -6.28 13.99
CA PHE A 70 -2.53 -5.98 15.42
C PHE A 70 -1.19 -6.46 15.97
N LYS A 71 -0.68 -7.61 15.50
CA LYS A 71 0.65 -8.09 15.87
C LYS A 71 1.76 -7.21 15.33
N ILE A 72 1.60 -6.68 14.13
CA ILE A 72 2.57 -5.78 13.50
C ILE A 72 2.58 -4.42 14.23
N GLN A 73 1.40 -3.87 14.54
CA GLN A 73 1.26 -2.66 15.35
C GLN A 73 1.86 -2.84 16.75
N ASP A 74 1.58 -3.96 17.43
CA ASP A 74 2.18 -4.29 18.73
C ASP A 74 3.71 -4.34 18.64
N ALA A 75 4.25 -5.02 17.63
CA ALA A 75 5.69 -5.07 17.38
C ALA A 75 6.30 -3.69 17.09
N ALA A 76 5.54 -2.77 16.49
CA ALA A 76 5.96 -1.39 16.18
C ALA A 76 5.90 -0.46 17.41
N SER A 77 5.23 -0.87 18.48
CA SER A 77 5.10 -0.07 19.71
C SER A 77 6.46 0.39 20.25
N ASN A 78 6.46 1.58 20.85
CA ASN A 78 7.64 2.26 21.40
C ASN A 78 8.76 2.43 20.36
N SER A 79 8.40 2.78 19.12
CA SER A 79 9.35 3.15 18.07
C SER A 79 8.81 4.32 17.24
N ASN A 80 9.62 4.79 16.30
CA ASN A 80 9.28 5.77 15.27
C ASN A 80 8.58 5.16 14.05
N ILE A 81 8.14 3.90 14.12
CA ILE A 81 7.41 3.22 13.05
C ILE A 81 5.90 3.35 13.29
N HIS A 82 5.22 4.02 12.38
CA HIS A 82 3.80 4.28 12.41
C HIS A 82 3.08 3.41 11.38
N VAL A 83 2.46 2.34 11.86
CA VAL A 83 1.73 1.39 11.02
C VAL A 83 0.29 1.87 10.83
N LEU A 84 -0.05 2.32 9.63
CA LEU A 84 -1.35 2.94 9.33
C LEU A 84 -2.28 1.96 8.60
N GLU A 85 -3.48 1.76 9.14
CA GLU A 85 -4.58 1.06 8.46
C GLU A 85 -5.91 1.73 8.82
N ASN A 86 -6.41 2.56 7.91
CA ASN A 86 -7.50 3.50 8.15
C ASN A 86 -7.19 4.45 9.33
N GLU A 87 -5.95 4.93 9.33
CA GLU A 87 -5.43 5.88 10.31
C GLU A 87 -4.58 6.94 9.60
N SER A 88 -4.47 8.11 10.24
CA SER A 88 -3.69 9.23 9.73
C SER A 88 -2.69 9.73 10.76
N LEU A 89 -1.57 10.27 10.29
CA LEU A 89 -0.55 10.91 11.13
C LEU A 89 -0.12 12.23 10.50
N GLU A 90 -0.15 13.31 11.28
CA GLU A 90 0.37 14.60 10.85
C GLU A 90 1.80 14.81 11.37
N ILE A 91 2.71 15.22 10.49
CA ILE A 91 4.09 15.59 10.78
C ILE A 91 4.36 16.91 10.05
N ASP A 92 4.76 17.95 10.78
CA ASP A 92 5.12 19.27 10.22
C ASP A 92 4.13 19.80 9.16
N HIS A 93 2.83 19.79 9.47
CA HIS A 93 1.72 20.22 8.59
C HIS A 93 1.49 19.36 7.34
N VAL A 94 2.09 18.18 7.27
CA VAL A 94 1.84 17.15 6.25
C VAL A 94 1.09 15.99 6.92
N CYS A 95 -0.12 15.69 6.45
CA CYS A 95 -0.92 14.59 6.97
C CYS A 95 -0.84 13.38 6.03
N PHE A 96 -0.39 12.26 6.57
CA PHE A 96 -0.31 10.98 5.88
C PHE A 96 -1.56 10.16 6.21
N HIS A 97 -2.33 9.77 5.20
CA HIS A 97 -3.54 8.95 5.32
C HIS A 97 -3.25 7.55 4.79
N GLY A 98 -3.18 6.55 5.67
CA GLY A 98 -2.71 5.21 5.31
C GLY A 98 -3.77 4.12 5.40
N CYS A 99 -3.87 3.28 4.36
CA CYS A 99 -4.62 2.03 4.39
C CYS A 99 -4.12 1.06 3.31
N THR A 100 -4.24 -0.25 3.50
CA THR A 100 -3.88 -1.23 2.45
C THR A 100 -4.71 -1.03 1.15
N LEU A 101 -5.87 -0.37 1.30
CA LEU A 101 -6.94 -0.11 0.32
C LEU A 101 -7.66 -1.37 -0.16
N TRP A 102 -6.96 -2.46 -0.44
CA TRP A 102 -7.51 -3.63 -1.13
C TRP A 102 -8.26 -3.23 -2.41
N THR A 103 -9.05 -4.13 -2.99
CA THR A 103 -9.78 -3.86 -4.24
C THR A 103 -11.27 -4.13 -4.14
N ASP A 104 -12.02 -3.42 -4.98
CA ASP A 104 -13.45 -3.60 -5.15
C ASP A 104 -13.83 -4.50 -6.35
N PHE A 105 -12.84 -4.95 -7.13
CA PHE A 105 -13.01 -5.76 -8.34
C PHE A 105 -13.88 -5.11 -9.44
N SER A 106 -14.13 -3.80 -9.38
CA SER A 106 -15.04 -3.11 -10.31
C SER A 106 -14.37 -2.71 -11.62
N LEU A 107 -13.03 -2.82 -11.73
CA LEU A 107 -12.23 -2.28 -12.83
C LEU A 107 -12.75 -2.61 -14.24
N ASN A 108 -13.19 -3.85 -14.46
CA ASN A 108 -13.59 -4.34 -15.78
C ASN A 108 -15.06 -4.75 -15.87
N GLY A 109 -15.89 -4.38 -14.88
CA GLY A 109 -17.33 -4.67 -14.86
C GLY A 109 -17.83 -5.20 -13.52
N ASN A 110 -18.61 -6.29 -13.54
CA ASN A 110 -19.33 -6.75 -12.35
C ASN A 110 -18.38 -7.30 -11.26
N PRO A 111 -18.34 -6.67 -10.06
CA PRO A 111 -17.44 -7.06 -8.96
C PRO A 111 -17.56 -8.51 -8.52
N ALA A 112 -18.77 -9.09 -8.54
CA ALA A 112 -18.97 -10.47 -8.11
C ALA A 112 -18.33 -11.47 -9.10
N VAL A 113 -18.37 -11.16 -10.40
CA VAL A 113 -17.76 -11.98 -11.44
C VAL A 113 -16.24 -11.91 -11.36
N TYR A 114 -15.68 -10.70 -11.37
CA TYR A 114 -14.23 -10.52 -11.32
C TYR A 114 -13.64 -10.93 -9.97
N GLY A 115 -14.33 -10.65 -8.86
CA GLY A 115 -13.94 -11.12 -7.54
C GLY A 115 -13.89 -12.65 -7.45
N SER A 116 -14.83 -13.37 -8.07
CA SER A 116 -14.79 -14.84 -8.14
C SER A 116 -13.61 -15.35 -9.00
N LEU A 117 -13.37 -14.73 -10.15
CA LEU A 117 -12.22 -15.06 -11.02
C LEU A 117 -10.89 -14.85 -10.29
N CYS A 118 -10.70 -13.67 -9.71
CA CYS A 118 -9.51 -13.30 -8.96
C CYS A 118 -9.30 -14.22 -7.75
N GLN A 119 -10.36 -14.57 -7.02
CA GLN A 119 -10.28 -15.44 -5.85
C GLN A 119 -9.61 -16.78 -6.15
N ASN A 120 -9.88 -17.36 -7.32
CA ASN A 120 -9.33 -18.65 -7.71
C ASN A 120 -7.85 -18.57 -8.12
N ARG A 121 -7.39 -17.41 -8.59
CA ARG A 121 -6.03 -17.22 -9.11
C ARG A 121 -5.07 -16.66 -8.07
N MET A 122 -5.50 -15.61 -7.37
CA MET A 122 -4.68 -14.84 -6.45
C MET A 122 -4.22 -15.65 -5.24
N ASN A 123 -2.97 -15.40 -4.83
CA ASN A 123 -2.36 -16.07 -3.68
C ASN A 123 -2.95 -15.60 -2.36
N ASP A 124 -3.52 -14.40 -2.31
CA ASP A 124 -4.07 -13.77 -1.11
C ASP A 124 -5.14 -14.68 -0.48
N TYR A 125 -6.07 -15.16 -1.30
CA TYR A 125 -7.16 -16.05 -0.88
C TYR A 125 -6.72 -17.50 -0.65
N LYS A 126 -5.45 -17.83 -0.90
CA LYS A 126 -4.83 -19.12 -0.58
C LYS A 126 -3.98 -19.04 0.68
N LYS A 127 -3.33 -17.90 0.93
CA LYS A 127 -2.29 -17.70 1.95
C LYS A 127 -2.74 -16.88 3.15
N ILE A 128 -3.86 -16.16 3.06
CA ILE A 128 -4.39 -15.31 4.12
C ILE A 128 -5.67 -15.93 4.70
N ARG A 129 -5.74 -15.94 6.04
CA ARG A 129 -6.93 -16.36 6.78
C ARG A 129 -7.76 -15.14 7.21
N LEU A 130 -9.01 -15.37 7.57
CA LEU A 130 -9.92 -14.37 8.13
C LEU A 130 -10.29 -14.76 9.57
N GLY A 131 -10.03 -13.85 10.50
CA GLY A 131 -10.34 -14.02 11.93
C GLY A 131 -9.68 -15.25 12.56
N ASP A 132 -10.32 -15.77 13.62
CA ASP A 132 -9.78 -16.88 14.41
C ASP A 132 -10.28 -18.27 13.96
N ASN A 133 -11.29 -18.32 13.09
CA ASN A 133 -11.97 -19.57 12.70
C ASN A 133 -11.26 -20.33 11.56
N TYR A 134 -9.98 -20.05 11.29
CA TYR A 134 -9.20 -20.65 10.19
C TYR A 134 -9.82 -20.53 8.79
N ALA A 135 -10.88 -19.73 8.62
CA ALA A 135 -11.49 -19.45 7.33
C ALA A 135 -10.47 -18.77 6.42
N LYS A 136 -10.50 -19.07 5.12
CA LYS A 136 -9.69 -18.35 4.14
C LYS A 136 -10.32 -16.98 3.88
N LEU A 137 -9.47 -15.98 3.65
CA LEU A 137 -9.91 -14.70 3.09
C LEU A 137 -10.58 -14.96 1.73
N ARG A 138 -11.64 -14.21 1.42
CA ARG A 138 -12.36 -14.27 0.13
C ARG A 138 -12.46 -12.89 -0.49
N SER A 139 -12.76 -12.84 -1.79
CA SER A 139 -12.92 -11.58 -2.52
C SER A 139 -14.02 -10.69 -1.93
N ILE A 140 -15.11 -11.28 -1.41
CA ILE A 140 -16.14 -10.50 -0.72
C ILE A 140 -15.64 -9.83 0.57
N ASP A 141 -14.61 -10.38 1.21
CA ASP A 141 -14.05 -9.82 2.43
C ASP A 141 -13.16 -8.62 2.10
N THR A 142 -12.27 -8.75 1.10
CA THR A 142 -11.44 -7.63 0.61
C THR A 142 -12.27 -6.53 -0.03
N PHE A 143 -13.36 -6.87 -0.73
CA PHE A 143 -14.34 -5.89 -1.23
C PHE A 143 -14.90 -5.04 -0.09
N LYS A 144 -15.32 -5.66 1.03
CA LYS A 144 -15.86 -4.94 2.18
C LYS A 144 -14.82 -4.09 2.89
N ILE A 145 -13.58 -4.59 3.00
CA ILE A 145 -12.46 -3.84 3.55
C ILE A 145 -12.20 -2.61 2.70
N HIS A 146 -12.14 -2.75 1.37
CA HIS A 146 -12.00 -1.64 0.44
C HIS A 146 -13.07 -0.56 0.63
N GLN A 147 -14.35 -0.96 0.72
CA GLN A 147 -15.41 0.02 0.95
C GLN A 147 -15.29 0.75 2.29
N THR A 148 -14.82 0.05 3.33
CA THR A 148 -14.54 0.65 4.63
C THR A 148 -13.41 1.66 4.52
N SER A 149 -12.31 1.30 3.85
CA SER A 149 -11.17 2.19 3.63
C SER A 149 -11.52 3.40 2.78
N ARG A 150 -12.30 3.23 1.71
CA ARG A 150 -12.76 4.33 0.87
C ARG A 150 -13.63 5.33 1.66
N GLN A 151 -14.56 4.84 2.48
CA GLN A 151 -15.38 5.69 3.35
C GLN A 151 -14.54 6.42 4.41
N TRP A 152 -13.58 5.72 5.00
CA TRP A 152 -12.65 6.32 5.96
C TRP A 152 -11.79 7.40 5.29
N LEU A 153 -11.22 7.15 4.11
CA LEU A 153 -10.42 8.12 3.35
C LEU A 153 -11.24 9.37 3.00
N GLU A 154 -12.49 9.19 2.54
CA GLU A 154 -13.40 10.32 2.27
C GLU A 154 -13.58 11.20 3.51
N LYS A 155 -13.84 10.57 4.66
CA LYS A 155 -13.96 11.29 5.93
C LYS A 155 -12.65 11.98 6.30
N SER A 156 -11.54 11.25 6.30
CA SER A 156 -10.22 11.72 6.74
C SER A 156 -9.77 12.94 5.94
N LEU A 157 -9.83 12.86 4.62
CA LEU A 157 -9.47 13.96 3.71
C LEU A 157 -10.43 15.15 3.84
N SER A 158 -11.74 14.91 3.98
CA SER A 158 -12.73 16.00 4.13
C SER A 158 -12.57 16.80 5.42
N THR A 159 -11.96 16.20 6.46
CA THR A 159 -11.76 16.82 7.77
C THR A 159 -10.32 17.29 8.01
N SER A 160 -9.41 16.99 7.09
CA SER A 160 -8.02 17.40 7.22
C SER A 160 -7.88 18.92 7.19
N GLN A 161 -7.03 19.44 8.07
CA GLN A 161 -6.63 20.85 8.09
C GLN A 161 -5.14 21.03 7.76
N ALA A 162 -4.48 19.94 7.37
CA ALA A 162 -3.07 19.95 7.02
C ALA A 162 -2.83 20.80 5.76
N LYS A 163 -1.61 21.33 5.64
CA LYS A 163 -1.21 22.07 4.44
C LYS A 163 -1.08 21.14 3.23
N HIS A 164 -0.61 19.92 3.47
CA HIS A 164 -0.46 18.89 2.45
C HIS A 164 -1.03 17.56 2.96
N ASP A 165 -1.99 17.02 2.23
CA ASP A 165 -2.46 15.65 2.42
C ASP A 165 -1.73 14.69 1.48
N ILE A 166 -1.24 13.58 2.03
CA ILE A 166 -0.62 12.49 1.29
C ILE A 166 -1.39 11.22 1.59
N VAL A 167 -1.91 10.59 0.54
CA VAL A 167 -2.52 9.26 0.68
C VAL A 167 -1.45 8.20 0.43
N VAL A 168 -1.38 7.20 1.30
CA VAL A 168 -0.49 6.04 1.15
C VAL A 168 -1.35 4.79 1.11
N THR A 169 -1.30 4.06 0.01
CA THR A 169 -1.96 2.76 -0.14
C THR A 169 -0.98 1.69 -0.57
N HIS A 170 -1.37 0.42 -0.51
CA HIS A 170 -0.59 -0.61 -1.19
C HIS A 170 -1.16 -0.86 -2.59
N HIS A 171 -2.46 -1.16 -2.70
CA HIS A 171 -3.13 -1.36 -3.99
C HIS A 171 -3.25 -0.04 -4.75
N ALA A 172 -3.17 -0.12 -6.08
CA ALA A 172 -3.11 1.06 -6.93
C ALA A 172 -4.50 1.73 -7.09
N PRO A 173 -4.55 3.07 -7.19
CA PRO A 173 -5.80 3.83 -7.23
C PRO A 173 -6.34 4.07 -8.65
N SER A 174 -5.64 3.64 -9.70
CA SER A 174 -6.07 3.87 -11.07
C SER A 174 -5.44 2.89 -12.05
N ILE A 175 -6.18 2.61 -13.13
CA ILE A 175 -5.75 1.72 -14.21
C ILE A 175 -4.48 2.22 -14.91
N GLN A 176 -4.18 3.53 -14.80
CA GLN A 176 -2.99 4.14 -15.37
C GLN A 176 -1.70 3.62 -14.73
N SER A 177 -1.76 3.05 -13.52
CA SER A 177 -0.61 2.39 -12.87
C SER A 177 -0.28 1.02 -13.46
N LEU A 178 -1.16 0.43 -14.27
CA LEU A 178 -0.93 -0.89 -14.86
C LEU A 178 -0.05 -0.82 -16.11
N PRO A 179 0.91 -1.74 -16.27
CA PRO A 179 1.56 -1.97 -17.55
C PRO A 179 0.54 -2.29 -18.64
N THR A 180 0.77 -1.77 -19.86
CA THR A 180 -0.13 -1.94 -21.00
C THR A 180 -0.53 -3.39 -21.27
N LYS A 181 0.39 -4.34 -21.06
CA LYS A 181 0.15 -5.79 -21.24
C LYS A 181 -0.90 -6.39 -20.29
N TYR A 182 -1.26 -5.70 -19.20
CA TYR A 182 -2.21 -6.17 -18.19
C TYR A 182 -3.55 -5.43 -18.22
N LEU A 183 -3.74 -4.46 -19.12
CA LEU A 183 -4.98 -3.69 -19.21
C LEU A 183 -6.21 -4.57 -19.50
N ASP A 184 -6.03 -5.61 -20.31
CA ASP A 184 -7.10 -6.56 -20.68
C ASP A 184 -7.12 -7.82 -19.80
N ASP A 185 -6.23 -7.94 -18.79
CA ASP A 185 -6.20 -9.10 -17.91
C ASP A 185 -7.30 -8.99 -16.83
N PRO A 186 -8.28 -9.93 -16.77
CA PRO A 186 -9.31 -9.93 -15.74
C PRO A 186 -8.78 -9.95 -14.29
N ILE A 187 -7.53 -10.39 -14.09
CA ILE A 187 -6.91 -10.45 -12.76
C ILE A 187 -6.44 -9.07 -12.29
N SER A 188 -6.32 -8.09 -13.20
CA SER A 188 -6.00 -6.70 -12.84
C SER A 188 -7.00 -6.07 -11.89
N ALA A 189 -8.25 -6.56 -11.87
CA ALA A 189 -9.27 -6.17 -10.90
C ALA A 189 -8.90 -6.53 -9.43
N ALA A 190 -7.91 -7.41 -9.21
CA ALA A 190 -7.35 -7.68 -7.88
C ALA A 190 -6.23 -6.72 -7.49
N TYR A 191 -5.64 -6.00 -8.45
CA TYR A 191 -4.47 -5.13 -8.23
C TYR A 191 -4.84 -3.66 -8.08
N VAL A 192 -5.93 -3.24 -8.73
CA VAL A 192 -6.29 -1.83 -8.91
C VAL A 192 -7.78 -1.64 -8.68
N SER A 193 -8.15 -0.50 -8.08
CA SER A 193 -9.53 0.02 -8.08
C SER A 193 -9.55 1.39 -8.74
N ASP A 194 -10.63 1.73 -9.43
CA ASP A 194 -10.78 3.06 -10.03
C ASP A 194 -11.19 4.08 -8.95
N MET A 195 -10.21 4.88 -8.52
CA MET A 195 -10.37 5.97 -7.57
C MET A 195 -10.17 7.34 -8.23
N GLU A 196 -10.23 7.46 -9.56
CA GLU A 196 -9.90 8.71 -10.25
C GLU A 196 -10.85 9.84 -9.87
N ASP A 197 -12.16 9.61 -9.88
CA ASP A 197 -13.17 10.59 -9.44
C ASP A 197 -12.99 10.99 -7.97
N PHE A 198 -12.59 10.04 -7.12
CA PHE A 198 -12.28 10.31 -5.71
C PHE A 198 -11.07 11.25 -5.61
N ILE A 199 -10.00 10.97 -6.36
CA ILE A 199 -8.81 11.80 -6.39
C ILE A 199 -9.13 13.19 -6.92
N VAL A 200 -9.92 13.32 -8.00
CA VAL A 200 -10.36 14.61 -8.54
C VAL A 200 -11.18 15.42 -7.53
N LYS A 201 -11.98 14.75 -6.69
CA LYS A 201 -12.80 15.40 -5.66
C LYS A 201 -11.97 15.95 -4.50
N TYR A 202 -11.00 15.17 -3.98
CA TYR A 202 -10.27 15.52 -2.75
C TYR A 202 -8.88 16.11 -2.98
N GLN A 203 -8.28 15.87 -4.14
CA GLN A 203 -7.01 16.47 -4.59
C GLN A 203 -5.89 16.44 -3.53
N PRO A 204 -5.56 15.28 -2.89
CA PRO A 204 -4.37 15.21 -2.04
C PRO A 204 -3.13 15.61 -2.85
N SER A 205 -2.09 16.12 -2.20
CA SER A 205 -0.85 16.53 -2.90
C SER A 205 -0.20 15.33 -3.60
N TYR A 206 -0.17 14.18 -2.93
CA TYR A 206 0.40 12.95 -3.44
C TYR A 206 -0.48 11.74 -3.10
N TRP A 207 -0.50 10.76 -4.00
CA TRP A 207 -0.98 9.40 -3.72
C TRP A 207 0.16 8.41 -4.00
N ILE A 208 0.67 7.78 -2.94
CA ILE A 208 1.80 6.86 -2.99
C ILE A 208 1.25 5.43 -2.89
N HIS A 209 1.64 4.55 -3.83
CA HIS A 209 1.23 3.15 -3.81
C HIS A 209 2.34 2.16 -4.21
N GLY A 210 2.04 0.85 -4.12
CA GLY A 210 2.92 -0.25 -4.49
C GLY A 210 2.23 -1.28 -5.40
N HIS A 211 2.48 -2.56 -5.14
CA HIS A 211 1.77 -3.76 -5.63
C HIS A 211 1.94 -4.12 -7.11
N VAL A 212 1.93 -3.13 -8.01
CA VAL A 212 1.93 -3.37 -9.46
C VAL A 212 3.32 -3.68 -10.05
N HIS A 213 4.37 -3.66 -9.22
CA HIS A 213 5.77 -3.94 -9.57
C HIS A 213 6.30 -3.14 -10.77
N THR A 214 5.68 -1.99 -11.04
CA THR A 214 6.04 -1.09 -12.13
C THR A 214 6.12 0.32 -11.59
N PRO A 215 7.30 0.96 -11.60
CA PRO A 215 7.42 2.35 -11.22
C PRO A 215 6.58 3.24 -12.13
N VAL A 216 5.77 4.12 -11.53
CA VAL A 216 4.96 5.10 -12.25
C VAL A 216 5.01 6.45 -11.56
N ASN A 217 4.90 7.51 -12.36
CA ASN A 217 4.74 8.87 -11.89
C ASN A 217 3.85 9.62 -12.89
N TYR A 218 2.63 9.95 -12.49
CA TYR A 218 1.64 10.60 -13.35
C TYR A 218 0.65 11.43 -12.52
N LYS A 219 -0.26 12.16 -13.19
CA LYS A 219 -1.24 13.03 -12.53
C LYS A 219 -2.67 12.59 -12.74
N ILE A 220 -3.48 12.75 -11.70
CA ILE A 220 -4.94 12.79 -11.78
C ILE A 220 -5.41 14.10 -11.12
N GLY A 221 -5.93 15.03 -11.92
CA GLY A 221 -6.15 16.41 -11.46
C GLY A 221 -4.82 17.06 -11.02
N SER A 222 -4.77 17.59 -9.79
CA SER A 222 -3.55 18.15 -9.19
C SER A 222 -2.74 17.15 -8.36
N THR A 223 -3.23 15.92 -8.16
CA THR A 223 -2.54 14.90 -7.35
C THR A 223 -1.47 14.20 -8.17
N GLU A 224 -0.25 14.13 -7.63
CA GLU A 224 0.83 13.29 -8.17
C GLU A 224 0.65 11.85 -7.67
N ILE A 225 0.52 10.89 -8.57
CA ILE A 225 0.45 9.46 -8.26
C ILE A 225 1.84 8.86 -8.44
N ILE A 226 2.37 8.24 -7.39
CA ILE A 226 3.74 7.70 -7.37
C ILE A 226 3.72 6.24 -6.93
N CYS A 227 4.39 5.40 -7.72
CA CYS A 227 4.74 4.03 -7.35
C CYS A 227 6.24 3.85 -7.53
N ASN A 228 6.93 3.33 -6.51
CA ASN A 228 8.35 3.00 -6.58
C ASN A 228 8.62 1.60 -6.01
N PRO A 229 8.11 0.55 -6.68
CA PRO A 229 8.17 -0.80 -6.18
C PRO A 229 9.49 -1.45 -6.57
N HIS A 230 10.16 -2.12 -5.63
CA HIS A 230 11.34 -2.91 -5.95
C HIS A 230 10.96 -4.18 -6.74
N GLY A 231 9.90 -4.87 -6.31
CA GLY A 231 9.44 -6.13 -6.91
C GLY A 231 10.24 -7.33 -6.41
N TYR A 232 10.01 -8.50 -7.01
CA TYR A 232 10.69 -9.72 -6.58
C TYR A 232 12.17 -9.74 -7.01
N ILE A 233 13.04 -10.33 -6.19
CA ILE A 233 14.48 -10.40 -6.47
C ILE A 233 14.83 -11.16 -7.78
N ASN A 234 13.93 -12.01 -8.26
CA ASN A 234 14.09 -12.78 -9.49
C ASN A 234 13.39 -12.15 -10.70
N GLU A 235 12.72 -11.00 -10.53
CA GLU A 235 12.16 -10.24 -11.65
C GLU A 235 13.25 -9.45 -12.37
N ALA A 236 13.00 -9.15 -13.64
CA ALA A 236 13.85 -8.24 -14.38
C ALA A 236 13.78 -6.84 -13.75
N TYR A 237 14.89 -6.10 -13.77
CA TYR A 237 14.93 -4.73 -13.26
C TYR A 237 13.83 -3.88 -13.91
N ASN A 238 12.95 -3.34 -13.07
CA ASN A 238 11.71 -2.67 -13.48
C ASN A 238 11.85 -1.13 -13.51
N GLY A 239 13.01 -0.58 -13.12
CA GLY A 239 13.22 0.86 -12.98
C GLY A 239 13.13 1.40 -11.55
N PHE A 240 13.05 0.53 -10.53
CA PHE A 240 13.09 0.92 -9.12
C PHE A 240 14.22 1.92 -8.83
N ASN A 241 13.86 3.03 -8.18
CA ASN A 241 14.79 4.08 -7.81
C ASN A 241 15.02 4.09 -6.29
N ASN A 242 16.17 3.56 -5.86
CA ASN A 242 16.58 3.47 -4.46
C ASN A 242 16.77 4.83 -3.75
N ASN A 243 16.71 5.95 -4.48
CA ASN A 243 16.87 7.30 -3.93
C ASN A 243 15.67 8.19 -4.33
N LEU A 244 14.49 7.62 -4.57
CA LEU A 244 13.32 8.42 -4.91
C LEU A 244 12.87 9.23 -3.69
N ILE A 245 13.17 10.53 -3.73
CA ILE A 245 12.78 11.49 -2.72
C ILE A 245 11.86 12.52 -3.38
N ILE A 246 10.72 12.78 -2.75
CA ILE A 246 9.88 13.94 -3.09
C ILE A 246 10.10 15.06 -2.08
N GLU A 247 9.91 16.30 -2.53
CA GLU A 247 10.01 17.49 -1.69
C GLU A 247 8.66 18.22 -1.66
N ILE A 248 8.28 18.67 -0.46
CA ILE A 248 7.04 19.40 -0.17
C ILE A 248 7.37 20.69 0.59
#